data_AF-A0A923NRL9-F1
#
_entry.id   AF-A0A923NRL9-F1
#
_cell.length_a   1.000
_cell.length_b   1.000
_cell.length_c   1.000
_cell.angle_alpha   90.00
_cell.angle_beta   90.00
_cell.angle_gamma   90.00
#
_symmetry.space_group_name_H-M   'P 1'
#
loop_
_entity.id
_entity.type
_entity.pdbx_description
1 polymer ?
#
loop_
_entity_poly.entity_id
_entity_poly.type
_entity_poly.pdbx_seq_one_letter_code
_entity_poly.pdbx_strand_id
1 'polypeptide(L)'
;MIDEKKLIEKTEHYIKRYLEPPYGREIEGTVELLKEVKDVLSEQPKAGAWIPCSEKLPENDYDTVMVFLDSKIYDIAIWHNEHGFRPWYAAHFEASPPEWKACVTAWMPLPEPWKGDLK
;
A
#
# COMPACT_ATOMS: atom_id res chain seq x y z
N MET A 1 7.38 -8.98 2.02
CA MET A 1 7.28 -7.52 1.99
C MET A 1 8.66 -6.96 1.76
N ILE A 2 8.81 -6.08 0.78
CA ILE A 2 10.07 -5.40 0.52
C ILE A 2 10.30 -4.37 1.64
N ASP A 3 11.55 -4.06 1.96
CA ASP A 3 11.88 -3.01 2.94
C ASP A 3 12.22 -1.74 2.18
N GLU A 4 11.22 -0.89 1.92
CA GLU A 4 11.37 0.33 1.11
C GLU A 4 12.35 1.30 1.75
N LYS A 5 12.38 1.38 3.08
CA LYS A 5 13.30 2.25 3.82
C LYS A 5 14.75 1.84 3.56
N LYS A 6 15.05 0.55 3.67
CA LYS A 6 16.39 0.02 3.40
C LYS A 6 16.80 0.21 1.93
N LEU A 7 15.86 0.15 0.99
CA LEU A 7 16.13 0.46 -0.42
C LEU A 7 16.49 1.93 -0.62
N ILE A 8 15.72 2.85 -0.05
CA ILE A 8 15.97 4.29 -0.13
C ILE A 8 17.34 4.62 0.48
N GLU A 9 17.64 4.11 1.67
CA GLU A 9 18.95 4.30 2.34
C GLU A 9 20.11 3.81 1.47
N LYS A 10 19.94 2.67 0.79
CA LYS A 10 20.95 2.11 -0.11
C LYS A 10 21.12 2.97 -1.38
N THR A 11 20.04 3.50 -1.94
CA THR A 11 20.09 4.43 -3.08
C THR A 11 20.80 5.73 -2.71
N GLU A 12 20.52 6.30 -1.54
CA GLU A 12 21.22 7.48 -1.03
C GLU A 12 22.71 7.24 -0.81
N HIS A 13 23.07 6.06 -0.29
CA HIS A 13 24.46 5.65 -0.17
C HIS A 13 25.16 5.63 -1.54
N TYR A 14 24.51 5.10 -2.59
CA TYR A 14 25.08 5.10 -3.94
C TYR A 14 25.23 6.50 -4.52
N ILE A 15 24.20 7.35 -4.40
CA ILE A 15 24.27 8.75 -4.83
C ILE A 15 25.47 9.44 -4.19
N LYS A 16 25.63 9.31 -2.85
CA LYS A 16 26.74 9.90 -2.13
C LYS A 16 28.09 9.38 -2.64
N ARG A 17 28.23 8.07 -2.80
CA ARG A 17 29.47 7.43 -3.28
C ARG A 17 29.85 7.93 -4.68
N TYR A 18 28.88 8.14 -5.56
CA TYR A 18 29.13 8.66 -6.91
C TYR A 18 29.46 10.16 -6.91
N LEU A 19 28.96 10.94 -5.97
CA LEU A 19 29.35 12.35 -5.84
C LEU A 19 30.77 12.54 -5.28
N GLU A 20 31.37 11.51 -4.69
CA GLU A 20 32.74 11.53 -4.16
C GLU A 20 33.79 11.18 -5.24
N PRO A 21 35.01 11.76 -5.18
CA PRO A 21 36.11 11.38 -6.07
C PRO A 21 36.41 9.87 -6.03
N PRO A 22 36.83 9.24 -7.15
CA PRO A 22 37.32 9.83 -8.40
C PRO A 22 36.23 10.13 -9.44
N TYR A 23 34.96 9.93 -9.11
CA TYR A 23 33.88 10.08 -10.06
C TYR A 23 33.54 11.57 -10.27
N GLY A 24 33.14 11.94 -11.50
CA GLY A 24 32.96 13.34 -11.93
C GLY A 24 31.83 13.50 -12.95
N ARG A 25 31.93 14.44 -13.89
CA ARG A 25 30.84 14.72 -14.88
C ARG A 25 30.34 13.49 -15.67
N GLU A 26 31.17 12.48 -15.87
CA GLU A 26 30.84 11.27 -16.65
C GLU A 26 29.71 10.40 -16.06
N ILE A 27 29.40 10.58 -14.78
CA ILE A 27 28.35 9.84 -14.05
C ILE A 27 27.15 10.71 -13.67
N GLU A 28 27.09 11.96 -14.15
CA GLU A 28 26.03 12.92 -13.80
C GLU A 28 24.63 12.36 -14.11
N GLY A 29 24.44 11.79 -15.30
CA GLY A 29 23.18 11.15 -15.67
C GLY A 29 22.83 9.93 -14.81
N THR A 30 23.82 9.19 -14.30
CA THR A 30 23.58 8.08 -13.36
C THR A 30 23.09 8.60 -12.00
N VAL A 31 23.67 9.70 -11.52
CA VAL A 31 23.25 10.33 -10.26
C VAL A 31 21.85 10.92 -10.38
N GLU A 32 21.53 11.55 -11.51
CA GLU A 32 20.18 12.05 -11.82
C GLU A 32 19.16 10.91 -11.82
N LEU A 33 19.43 9.83 -12.57
CA LEU A 33 18.56 8.66 -12.59
C LEU A 33 18.36 8.06 -11.19
N LEU A 34 19.42 7.95 -10.38
CA LEU A 34 19.30 7.43 -9.02
C LEU A 34 18.45 8.33 -8.11
N LYS A 35 18.48 9.66 -8.31
CA LYS A 35 17.60 10.59 -7.60
C LYS A 35 16.15 10.39 -8.02
N GLU A 36 15.88 10.31 -9.32
CA GLU A 36 14.52 10.02 -9.83
C GLU A 36 13.98 8.70 -9.30
N VAL A 37 14.79 7.63 -9.30
CA VAL A 37 14.41 6.34 -8.71
C VAL A 37 14.09 6.48 -7.22
N LYS A 38 14.87 7.27 -6.47
CA LYS A 38 14.61 7.52 -5.05
C LYS A 38 13.28 8.23 -4.84
N ASP A 39 12.99 9.22 -5.67
CA ASP A 39 11.75 10.01 -5.58
C ASP A 39 10.55 9.11 -5.90
N VAL A 40 10.61 8.33 -6.99
CA VAL A 40 9.57 7.34 -7.34
C VAL A 40 9.34 6.35 -6.20
N LEU A 41 10.41 5.81 -5.59
CA LEU A 41 10.31 4.88 -4.45
C LEU A 41 9.68 5.53 -3.21
N SER A 42 9.95 6.81 -2.98
CA SER A 42 9.42 7.55 -1.83
C SER A 42 7.94 7.91 -1.99
N GLU A 43 7.48 8.03 -3.24
CA GLU A 43 6.10 8.33 -3.61
C GLU A 43 5.24 7.07 -3.78
N GLN A 44 5.83 5.87 -3.85
CA GLN A 44 5.05 4.64 -3.94
C GLN A 44 4.20 4.44 -2.68
N PRO A 45 2.94 3.98 -2.82
CA PRO A 45 2.19 3.43 -1.71
C PRO A 45 3.00 2.32 -1.04
N LYS A 46 3.18 2.42 0.28
CA LYS A 46 3.90 1.38 1.05
C LYS A 46 3.21 0.03 0.83
N ALA A 47 3.99 -1.00 0.48
CA ALA A 47 3.42 -2.30 0.18
C ALA A 47 2.70 -2.85 1.42
N GLY A 48 1.40 -3.11 1.30
CA GLY A 48 0.59 -3.60 2.41
C GLY A 48 0.17 -2.53 3.43
N ALA A 49 0.33 -1.24 3.13
CA ALA A 49 -0.18 -0.18 3.98
C ALA A 49 -1.68 0.05 3.77
N TRP A 50 -2.35 0.43 4.86
CA TRP A 50 -3.72 0.89 4.85
C TRP A 50 -3.81 2.31 4.27
N ILE A 51 -4.73 2.50 3.35
CA ILE A 51 -5.07 3.76 2.70
C ILE A 51 -6.33 4.30 3.40
N PRO A 52 -6.25 5.44 4.11
CA PRO A 52 -7.42 6.08 4.68
C PRO A 52 -8.41 6.50 3.58
N CYS A 53 -9.71 6.29 3.81
CA CYS A 53 -10.75 6.71 2.86
C CYS A 53 -10.77 8.24 2.64
N SER A 54 -10.22 9.02 3.57
CA SER A 54 -10.02 10.47 3.42
C SER A 54 -8.93 10.84 2.41
N GLU A 55 -7.98 9.94 2.14
CA GLU A 55 -6.91 10.15 1.15
C GLU A 55 -7.35 9.64 -0.23
N LYS A 56 -7.87 8.41 -0.29
CA LYS A 56 -8.33 7.79 -1.54
C LYS A 56 -9.40 6.74 -1.23
N LEU A 57 -10.47 6.70 -2.02
CA LEU A 57 -11.48 5.65 -1.94
C LEU A 57 -11.02 4.39 -2.71
N PRO A 58 -11.45 3.18 -2.29
CA PRO A 58 -11.17 1.97 -3.04
C PRO A 58 -11.81 2.06 -4.43
N GLU A 59 -11.00 1.85 -5.46
CA GLU A 59 -11.46 1.74 -6.85
C GLU A 59 -12.06 0.35 -7.08
N ASN A 60 -13.06 0.23 -7.95
CA ASN A 60 -13.81 -1.01 -8.18
C ASN A 60 -13.02 -2.12 -8.91
N ASP A 61 -11.73 -1.89 -9.18
CA ASP A 61 -10.91 -2.76 -10.03
C ASP A 61 -10.11 -3.78 -9.22
N TYR A 62 -10.15 -3.70 -7.88
CA TYR A 62 -9.40 -4.62 -7.00
C TYR A 62 -10.26 -5.23 -5.90
N ASP A 63 -10.00 -6.49 -5.60
CA ASP A 63 -10.40 -7.07 -4.32
C ASP A 63 -9.69 -6.31 -3.20
N THR A 64 -10.42 -5.94 -2.15
CA THR A 64 -9.89 -5.08 -1.08
C THR A 64 -10.25 -5.60 0.29
N VAL A 65 -9.34 -5.37 1.24
CA VAL A 65 -9.61 -5.53 2.66
C VAL A 65 -9.97 -4.16 3.22
N MET A 66 -11.03 -4.08 4.01
CA MET A 66 -11.58 -2.84 4.54
C MET A 66 -11.66 -2.90 6.06
N VAL A 67 -11.33 -1.79 6.72
CA VAL A 67 -11.50 -1.61 8.16
C VAL A 67 -12.66 -0.67 8.41
N PHE A 68 -13.54 -1.08 9.32
CA PHE A 68 -14.69 -0.34 9.79
C PHE A 68 -14.43 0.18 11.19
N LEU A 69 -14.83 1.42 11.43
CA LEU A 69 -14.95 1.97 12.76
C LEU A 69 -16.36 2.55 12.92
N ASP A 70 -17.26 1.75 13.47
CA ASP A 70 -18.42 2.32 14.14
C ASP A 70 -17.98 2.60 15.58
N SER A 71 -18.47 3.70 16.16
CA SER A 71 -18.22 4.32 17.47
C SER A 71 -17.90 3.42 18.68
N LYS A 72 -18.04 2.09 18.57
CA LYS A 72 -17.80 1.09 19.61
C LYS A 72 -17.05 -0.17 19.15
N ILE A 73 -16.87 -0.42 17.85
CA ILE A 73 -16.35 -1.70 17.32
C ILE A 73 -15.46 -1.47 16.09
N TYR A 74 -14.29 -2.12 16.08
CA TYR A 74 -13.46 -2.27 14.89
C TYR A 74 -13.81 -3.59 14.20
N ASP A 75 -14.09 -3.55 12.90
CA ASP A 75 -14.37 -4.75 12.09
C ASP A 75 -13.52 -4.75 10.81
N ILE A 76 -13.31 -5.94 10.24
CA ILE A 76 -12.57 -6.17 9.00
C ILE A 76 -13.43 -6.98 8.04
N ALA A 77 -13.57 -6.50 6.81
CA ALA A 77 -14.26 -7.23 5.75
C ALA A 77 -13.44 -7.28 4.47
N ILE A 78 -13.78 -8.22 3.60
CA ILE A 78 -13.23 -8.34 2.26
C ILE A 78 -14.32 -7.92 1.28
N TRP A 79 -13.98 -7.06 0.33
CA TRP A 79 -14.76 -6.81 -0.86
C TRP A 79 -14.14 -7.57 -2.02
N HIS A 80 -14.92 -8.46 -2.65
CA HIS A 80 -14.51 -9.19 -3.85
C HIS A 80 -15.25 -8.61 -5.05
N ASN A 81 -14.55 -8.26 -6.13
CA ASN A 81 -15.17 -7.62 -7.29
C ASN A 81 -16.26 -8.47 -7.93
N GLU A 82 -16.06 -9.79 -8.01
CA GLU A 82 -17.05 -10.70 -8.61
C GLU A 82 -18.16 -11.13 -7.64
N HIS A 83 -17.96 -10.98 -6.33
CA HIS A 83 -18.81 -11.61 -5.32
C HIS A 83 -19.37 -10.63 -4.27
N GLY A 84 -19.01 -9.35 -4.39
CA GLY A 84 -19.41 -8.28 -3.49
C GLY A 84 -18.80 -8.40 -2.09
N PHE A 85 -19.50 -7.81 -1.13
CA PHE A 85 -19.08 -7.72 0.27
C PHE A 85 -19.11 -9.09 0.99
N ARG A 86 -18.01 -9.44 1.66
CA ARG A 86 -17.81 -10.67 2.43
C ARG A 86 -17.20 -10.30 3.81
N PRO A 87 -18.02 -10.10 4.86
CA PRO A 87 -17.50 -9.83 6.19
C PRO A 87 -16.78 -11.06 6.74
N TRP A 88 -15.62 -10.88 7.38
CA TRP A 88 -14.86 -11.97 8.00
C TRP A 88 -15.57 -12.46 9.28
N TYR A 89 -16.19 -11.53 10.01
CA TYR A 89 -16.99 -11.83 11.18
C TYR A 89 -18.34 -11.11 11.07
N ALA A 90 -19.39 -11.85 10.71
CA ALA A 90 -20.73 -11.29 10.48
C ALA A 90 -21.51 -11.01 11.77
N ALA A 91 -20.86 -10.71 12.90
CA ALA A 91 -21.59 -10.57 14.16
C ALA A 91 -22.46 -9.31 14.24
N HIS A 92 -22.16 -8.27 13.44
CA HIS A 92 -22.82 -6.96 13.59
C HIS A 92 -23.22 -6.25 12.29
N PHE A 93 -22.98 -6.83 11.12
CA PHE A 93 -23.39 -6.23 9.84
C PHE A 93 -24.72 -6.81 9.34
N GLU A 94 -25.83 -6.32 9.92
CA GLU A 94 -27.15 -6.33 9.26
C GLU A 94 -27.31 -5.14 8.28
N ALA A 95 -26.30 -4.27 8.20
CA ALA A 95 -26.33 -3.04 7.42
C ALA A 95 -26.31 -3.34 5.91
N SER A 96 -27.23 -2.68 5.18
CA SER A 96 -27.42 -2.89 3.75
C SER A 96 -26.33 -2.18 2.90
N PRO A 97 -26.17 -2.55 1.62
CA PRO A 97 -25.11 -2.08 0.72
C PRO A 97 -24.87 -0.56 0.53
N PRO A 98 -25.68 0.40 1.02
CA PRO A 98 -25.27 1.81 1.07
C PRO A 98 -24.59 2.23 2.39
N GLU A 99 -24.90 1.56 3.50
CA GLU A 99 -24.55 2.00 4.85
C GLU A 99 -23.10 1.66 5.22
N TRP A 100 -22.57 0.54 4.73
CA TRP A 100 -21.20 0.12 5.02
C TRP A 100 -20.15 1.11 4.50
N LYS A 101 -20.35 1.72 3.31
CA LYS A 101 -19.41 2.71 2.77
C LYS A 101 -19.22 3.93 3.67
N ALA A 102 -20.23 4.25 4.50
CA ALA A 102 -20.15 5.36 5.45
C ALA A 102 -19.30 5.03 6.69
N CYS A 103 -19.03 3.74 6.94
CA CYS A 103 -18.33 3.25 8.13
C CYS A 103 -16.91 2.74 7.85
N VAL A 104 -16.48 2.66 6.58
CA VAL A 104 -15.10 2.30 6.23
C VAL A 104 -14.18 3.47 6.52
N THR A 105 -13.16 3.25 7.34
CA THR A 105 -12.16 4.28 7.66
C THR A 105 -10.88 4.14 6.84
N ALA A 106 -10.51 2.92 6.49
CA ALA A 106 -9.32 2.63 5.69
C ALA A 106 -9.48 1.31 4.93
N TRP A 107 -8.69 1.14 3.87
CA TRP A 107 -8.69 -0.07 3.04
C TRP A 107 -7.28 -0.38 2.53
N MET A 108 -7.08 -1.59 2.02
CA MET A 108 -5.90 -1.96 1.26
C MET A 108 -6.27 -2.96 0.17
N PRO A 109 -5.51 -3.07 -0.94
CA PRO A 109 -5.65 -4.17 -1.88
C PRO A 109 -5.51 -5.52 -1.17
N LEU A 110 -6.20 -6.54 -1.67
CA LEU A 110 -6.08 -7.90 -1.11
C LEU A 110 -4.61 -8.33 -1.09
N PRO A 111 -4.06 -8.72 0.08
CA PRO A 111 -2.69 -9.19 0.17
C PRO A 111 -2.45 -10.43 -0.69
N GLU A 112 -1.21 -10.62 -1.15
CA GLU A 112 -0.82 -11.89 -1.77
C GLU A 112 -1.07 -13.06 -0.80
N PRO A 113 -1.56 -14.22 -1.30
CA PRO A 113 -1.71 -15.42 -0.49
C PRO A 113 -0.43 -15.80 0.23
N TRP A 114 -0.57 -16.42 1.41
CA TRP A 114 0.62 -16.88 2.13
C TRP A 114 1.31 -17.98 1.33
N LYS A 115 2.65 -17.93 1.25
CA LYS A 115 3.45 -18.80 0.38
C LYS A 115 3.23 -20.30 0.63
N GLY A 116 2.81 -20.70 1.83
CA GLY A 116 2.54 -22.11 2.13
C GLY A 116 1.13 -22.57 1.74
N ASP A 117 0.24 -21.68 1.37
CA ASP A 117 -1.11 -22.00 0.86
C ASP A 117 -1.11 -22.36 -0.63
N LEU A 118 -0.03 -22.01 -1.35
CA LEU A 118 0.13 -22.26 -2.79
C LEU A 118 0.74 -23.65 -3.10
N LYS A 119 0.57 -24.63 -2.20
CA LYS A 119 1.15 -25.98 -2.31
C LYS A 119 0.15 -27.02 -2.79
#